data_AF-A0A7Z6MZ82-F1
#
_entry.id   AF-A0A7Z6MZ82-F1
#
_cell.length_a   1.000
_cell.length_b   1.000
_cell.length_c   1.000
_cell.angle_alpha   90.00
_cell.angle_beta   90.00
_cell.angle_gamma   90.00
#
_symmetry.space_group_name_H-M   'P 1'
#
loop_
_entity.id
_entity.type
_entity.pdbx_description
1 polymer ?
#
loop_
_entity_poly.entity_id
_entity_poly.type
_entity_poly.pdbx_seq_one_letter_code
_entity_poly.pdbx_strand_id
1 'polypeptide(L)'
;MFTGVLDPDLESHLLQEQLVILHRQHPIEAALIERIMEALDYEKTAIRGELRVRGMVLALGYQLGKRSNGSVDRLYGWLSHFVKDGALTQEQATLFNVEIRALFS
;
A
#
# COMPACT_ATOMS: atom_id res chain seq x y z
N MET A 1 22.78 24.32 -3.43
CA MET A 1 21.72 23.56 -4.14
C MET A 1 21.65 22.19 -3.51
N PHE A 2 20.64 21.94 -2.67
CA PHE A 2 20.36 20.57 -2.21
C PHE A 2 19.65 19.87 -3.35
N THR A 3 20.36 19.01 -4.08
CA THR A 3 19.72 18.03 -4.96
C THR A 3 19.00 17.05 -4.05
N GLY A 4 17.71 17.30 -3.82
CA GLY A 4 16.84 16.58 -2.89
C GLY A 4 16.55 15.16 -3.32
N VAL A 5 17.58 14.32 -3.34
CA VAL A 5 17.45 12.87 -3.30
C VAL A 5 17.57 12.51 -1.82
N LEU A 6 16.43 12.22 -1.19
CA LEU A 6 16.45 11.60 0.13
C LEU A 6 17.33 10.36 0.06
N ASP A 7 18.21 10.21 1.04
CA ASP A 7 19.02 9.00 1.19
C ASP A 7 18.07 7.78 1.23
N PRO A 8 18.23 6.77 0.35
CA PRO A 8 17.37 5.59 0.33
C PRO A 8 17.26 4.89 1.69
N ASP A 9 18.32 4.95 2.51
CA ASP A 9 18.33 4.37 3.84
C ASP A 9 17.42 5.16 4.79
N LEU A 10 17.39 6.49 4.66
CA LEU A 10 16.48 7.34 5.41
C LEU A 10 15.02 7.13 4.97
N GLU A 11 14.76 7.03 3.66
CA GLU A 11 13.41 6.77 3.14
C GLU A 11 12.88 5.43 3.63
N SER A 12 13.70 4.36 3.56
CA SER A 12 13.35 3.04 4.07
C SER A 12 13.03 3.08 5.58
N HIS A 13 13.85 3.79 6.38
CA HIS A 13 13.61 3.94 7.81
C HIS A 13 12.28 4.64 8.11
N LEU A 14 11.98 5.73 7.41
CA LEU A 14 10.71 6.45 7.57
C LEU A 14 9.50 5.60 7.20
N LEU A 15 9.60 4.76 6.16
CA LEU A 15 8.53 3.83 5.80
C LEU A 15 8.34 2.77 6.88
N GLN A 16 9.42 2.26 7.47
CA GLN A 16 9.34 1.30 8.57
C GLN A 16 8.68 1.93 9.81
N GLU A 17 9.03 3.16 10.17
CA GLU A 17 8.36 3.89 11.26
C GLU A 17 6.88 4.09 10.99
N GLN A 18 6.51 4.45 9.75
CA GLN A 18 5.12 4.58 9.34
C GLN A 18 4.36 3.26 9.43
N LEU A 19 4.97 2.14 9.04
CA LEU A 19 4.35 0.83 9.18
C LEU A 19 4.16 0.46 10.66
N VAL A 20 5.14 0.73 11.52
CA VAL A 20 5.03 0.50 12.98
C VAL A 20 3.90 1.33 13.58
N ILE A 21 3.76 2.60 13.19
CA ILE A 21 2.66 3.45 13.67
C ILE A 21 1.31 2.92 13.17
N LEU A 22 1.23 2.45 11.92
CA LEU A 22 0.01 1.87 11.36
C LEU A 22 -0.40 0.62 12.14
N HIS A 23 0.54 -0.28 12.44
CA HIS A 23 0.31 -1.45 13.30
C HIS A 23 -0.23 -1.09 14.68
N ARG A 24 0.29 -0.02 15.29
CA ARG A 24 -0.14 0.43 16.62
C ARG A 24 -1.55 1.02 16.62
N GLN A 25 -1.94 1.72 15.56
CA GLN A 25 -3.20 2.46 15.51
C GLN A 25 -4.33 1.68 14.83
N HIS A 26 -4.00 0.90 13.81
CA HIS A 26 -4.91 0.24 12.88
C HIS A 26 -4.36 -1.15 12.51
N PRO A 27 -4.28 -2.09 13.47
CA PRO A 27 -3.57 -3.36 13.29
C PRO A 27 -4.15 -4.24 12.18
N ILE A 28 -5.47 -4.18 11.96
CA ILE A 28 -6.13 -5.01 10.95
C ILE A 28 -5.82 -4.48 9.55
N GLU A 29 -5.88 -3.16 9.37
CA GLU A 29 -5.50 -2.49 8.12
C GLU A 29 -4.00 -2.66 7.85
N ALA A 30 -3.15 -2.60 8.88
CA ALA A 30 -1.72 -2.86 8.75
C ALA A 30 -1.45 -4.25 8.16
N ALA A 31 -2.08 -5.29 8.70
CA ALA A 31 -1.92 -6.67 8.23
C ALA A 31 -2.43 -6.88 6.79
N LEU A 32 -3.49 -6.17 6.38
CA LEU A 32 -3.93 -6.16 4.97
C LEU A 32 -2.87 -5.52 4.07
N ILE A 33 -2.33 -4.38 4.49
CA ILE A 33 -1.39 -3.58 3.72
C ILE A 33 -0.04 -4.28 3.55
N GLU A 34 0.44 -4.97 4.58
CA GLU A 34 1.63 -5.83 4.49
C GLU A 34 1.44 -6.94 3.46
N ARG A 35 0.30 -7.65 3.49
CA ARG A 35 0.04 -8.71 2.51
C ARG A 35 -0.06 -8.18 1.08
N ILE A 36 -0.59 -6.97 0.89
CA ILE A 36 -0.56 -6.31 -0.43
C ILE A 36 0.88 -6.02 -0.85
N MET A 37 1.72 -5.50 0.04
CA MET A 37 3.14 -5.23 -0.25
C MET A 37 3.94 -6.50 -0.54
N GLU A 38 3.67 -7.59 0.16
CA GLU A 38 4.33 -8.88 -0.05
C GLU A 38 3.89 -9.54 -1.36
N ALA A 39 2.65 -9.31 -1.79
CA ALA A 39 2.12 -9.89 -3.02
C ALA A 39 2.55 -9.14 -4.29
N LEU A 40 2.94 -7.86 -4.17
CA LEU A 40 3.30 -7.02 -5.31
C LEU A 40 4.61 -7.43 -5.95
N ASP A 41 4.58 -7.63 -7.27
CA ASP A 41 5.77 -7.67 -8.11
C ASP A 41 6.17 -6.23 -8.47
N TYR A 42 7.10 -5.68 -7.69
CA TYR A 42 7.57 -4.29 -7.82
C TYR A 42 8.21 -3.98 -9.18
N GLU A 43 8.82 -4.96 -9.84
CA GLU A 43 9.46 -4.78 -11.15
C GLU A 43 8.43 -4.52 -12.25
N LYS A 44 7.21 -5.01 -12.06
CA LYS A 44 6.10 -4.84 -13.02
C LYS A 44 5.26 -3.60 -12.78
N THR A 45 5.39 -2.97 -11.61
CA THR A 45 4.60 -1.76 -11.30
C THR A 45 4.96 -0.60 -12.24
N ALA A 46 3.97 0.19 -12.65
CA ALA A 46 4.21 1.39 -13.47
C ALA A 46 4.97 2.50 -12.70
N ILE A 47 4.93 2.46 -11.36
CA ILE A 47 5.64 3.40 -10.49
C ILE A 47 7.09 2.94 -10.33
N ARG A 48 8.03 3.75 -10.83
CA ARG A 48 9.46 3.46 -10.67
C ARG A 48 9.91 3.65 -9.23
N GLY A 49 10.39 2.56 -8.63
CA GLY A 49 11.04 2.53 -7.32
C GLY A 49 10.18 1.85 -6.26
N GLU A 50 10.68 0.75 -5.71
CA GLU A 50 10.00 -0.05 -4.70
C GLU A 50 9.59 0.76 -3.47
N LEU A 51 10.48 1.61 -2.95
CA LEU A 51 10.19 2.47 -1.79
C LEU A 51 9.01 3.41 -2.04
N ARG A 52 8.85 3.92 -3.27
CA ARG A 52 7.71 4.77 -3.62
C ARG A 52 6.41 3.99 -3.67
N VAL A 53 6.43 2.77 -4.21
CA VAL A 53 5.26 1.88 -4.20
C VAL A 53 4.88 1.54 -2.76
N ARG A 54 5.84 1.12 -1.94
CA ARG A 54 5.63 0.85 -0.51
C ARG A 54 5.06 2.06 0.22
N GLY A 55 5.62 3.25 0.03
CA GLY A 55 5.10 4.48 0.65
C GLY A 55 3.68 4.82 0.22
N MET A 56 3.36 4.62 -1.06
CA MET A 56 2.00 4.81 -1.55
C MET A 56 1.02 3.81 -0.93
N VAL A 57 1.36 2.51 -0.89
CA VAL A 57 0.49 1.48 -0.31
C VAL A 57 0.33 1.72 1.20
N LEU A 58 1.37 2.14 1.93
CA LEU A 58 1.27 2.57 3.33
C LEU A 58 0.30 3.75 3.49
N ALA A 59 0.39 4.77 2.64
CA ALA A 59 -0.49 5.92 2.69
C ALA A 59 -1.96 5.54 2.47
N LEU A 60 -2.24 4.59 1.57
CA LEU A 60 -3.57 4.02 1.40
C LEU A 60 -4.04 3.29 2.68
N GLY A 61 -3.13 2.55 3.32
CA GLY A 61 -3.37 1.91 4.62
C GLY A 61 -3.81 2.87 5.71
N TYR A 62 -3.12 4.01 5.84
CA TYR A 62 -3.50 5.07 6.77
C TYR A 62 -4.86 5.68 6.46
N GLN A 63 -5.14 5.93 5.18
CA GLN A 63 -6.44 6.46 4.77
C GLN A 63 -7.57 5.48 5.07
N LEU A 64 -7.29 4.18 4.90
CA LEU A 64 -8.20 3.10 5.22
C LEU A 64 -8.47 3.05 6.73
N GLY A 65 -7.43 3.00 7.57
CA GLY A 65 -7.55 2.95 9.03
C GLY A 65 -8.25 4.18 9.62
N LYS A 66 -8.02 5.36 9.04
CA LYS A 66 -8.73 6.60 9.41
C LYS A 66 -10.17 6.69 8.88
N ARG A 67 -10.63 5.67 8.13
CA ARG A 67 -11.94 5.67 7.44
C ARG A 67 -12.18 6.96 6.63
N SER A 68 -11.13 7.43 5.97
CA SER A 68 -11.21 8.65 5.15
C SER A 68 -12.22 8.46 4.02
N ASN A 69 -12.93 9.51 3.64
CA ASN A 69 -13.91 9.42 2.55
C ASN A 69 -13.26 8.87 1.26
N GLY A 70 -13.90 7.88 0.64
CA GLY A 70 -13.41 7.19 -0.56
C GLY A 70 -12.07 6.46 -0.39
N SER A 71 -11.64 6.10 0.83
CA SER A 71 -10.41 5.32 1.04
C SER A 71 -10.51 3.92 0.44
N VAL A 72 -11.66 3.26 0.62
CA VAL A 72 -11.96 1.95 0.05
C VAL A 72 -11.92 1.98 -1.48
N ASP A 73 -12.63 2.93 -2.11
CA ASP A 73 -12.67 3.05 -3.57
C ASP A 73 -11.29 3.35 -4.16
N ARG A 74 -10.48 4.16 -3.47
CA ARG A 74 -9.09 4.42 -3.88
C ARG A 74 -8.24 3.16 -3.81
N LEU A 75 -8.38 2.36 -2.75
CA LEU A 75 -7.64 1.10 -2.64
C LEU A 75 -8.06 0.11 -3.74
N TYR A 76 -9.36 0.01 -4.05
CA TYR A 76 -9.84 -0.78 -5.20
C TYR A 76 -9.28 -0.30 -6.53
N GLY A 77 -9.24 1.02 -6.74
CA GLY A 77 -8.61 1.62 -7.91
C GLY A 77 -7.15 1.17 -8.05
N TRP A 78 -6.36 1.28 -6.98
CA TRP A 78 -4.96 0.87 -6.99
C TRP A 78 -4.75 -0.63 -7.21
N LEU A 79 -5.57 -1.49 -6.59
CA LEU A 79 -5.52 -2.92 -6.85
C LEU A 79 -5.79 -3.23 -8.33
N SER A 80 -6.76 -2.56 -8.96
CA SER A 80 -7.01 -2.69 -10.40
C SER A 80 -5.83 -2.21 -11.25
N HIS A 81 -5.16 -1.12 -10.84
CA HIS A 81 -3.95 -0.64 -11.51
C HIS A 81 -2.81 -1.66 -11.42
N PHE A 82 -2.56 -2.23 -10.26
CA PHE A 82 -1.53 -3.26 -10.10
C PHE A 82 -1.81 -4.52 -10.92
N VAL A 83 -3.07 -4.90 -11.10
CA VAL A 83 -3.43 -6.00 -12.02
C VAL A 83 -3.15 -5.62 -13.47
N LYS A 84 -3.48 -4.40 -13.89
CA LYS A 84 -3.21 -3.92 -15.26
C LYS A 84 -1.71 -3.87 -15.56
N ASP A 85 -0.92 -3.50 -14.56
CA ASP A 85 0.55 -3.47 -14.64
C ASP A 85 1.15 -4.89 -14.61
N GLY A 86 0.37 -5.92 -14.24
CA GLY A 86 0.85 -7.28 -14.03
C GLY A 86 1.60 -7.47 -12.71
N ALA A 87 1.59 -6.46 -11.83
CA ALA A 87 2.19 -6.49 -10.50
C ALA A 87 1.38 -7.31 -9.49
N LEU A 88 0.09 -7.54 -9.76
CA LEU A 88 -0.77 -8.49 -9.05
C LEU A 88 -1.53 -9.36 -10.04
N THR A 89 -1.90 -10.56 -9.62
CA THR A 89 -2.89 -11.36 -10.36
C THR A 89 -4.31 -10.86 -10.07
N GLN A 90 -5.24 -11.10 -11.00
CA GLN A 90 -6.65 -10.78 -10.80
C GLN A 90 -7.23 -11.52 -9.58
N GLU A 91 -6.76 -12.73 -9.30
CA GLU A 91 -7.17 -13.52 -8.13
C GLU A 91 -6.73 -12.86 -6.82
N GLN A 92 -5.46 -12.45 -6.73
CA GLN A 92 -4.93 -11.73 -5.56
C GLN A 92 -5.71 -10.43 -5.30
N ALA A 93 -5.93 -9.62 -6.34
CA ALA A 93 -6.70 -8.39 -6.20
C ALA A 93 -8.16 -8.65 -5.76
N THR A 94 -8.77 -9.74 -6.25
CA THR A 94 -10.12 -10.13 -5.84
C THR A 94 -10.17 -10.55 -4.36
N LEU A 95 -9.18 -11.31 -3.89
CA LEU A 95 -9.06 -11.69 -2.48
C LEU A 95 -8.93 -10.45 -1.59
N PHE A 96 -8.04 -9.52 -1.92
CA PHE A 96 -7.91 -8.28 -1.17
C PHE A 96 -9.19 -7.45 -1.18
N ASN A 97 -9.91 -7.41 -2.31
CA ASN A 97 -11.20 -6.72 -2.38
C ASN A 97 -12.24 -7.33 -1.43
N VAL A 98 -12.32 -8.65 -1.34
CA VAL A 98 -13.22 -9.36 -0.41
C VAL A 98 -12.87 -9.02 1.03
N GLU A 99 -11.59 -9.04 1.39
CA GLU A 99 -11.14 -8.69 2.74
C GLU A 99 -11.46 -7.24 3.10
N ILE A 100 -11.20 -6.30 2.19
CA ILE A 100 -11.58 -4.90 2.39
C ILE A 100 -13.09 -4.76 2.60
N ARG A 101 -13.93 -5.48 1.84
CA ARG A 101 -15.39 -5.45 2.08
C ARG A 101 -15.74 -5.96 3.47
N ALA A 102 -15.12 -7.04 3.92
CA ALA A 102 -15.38 -7.60 5.25
C ALA A 102 -14.97 -6.66 6.40
N LEU A 103 -13.95 -5.81 6.20
CA LEU A 103 -13.53 -4.83 7.20
C LEU A 103 -14.47 -3.61 7.31
N PHE A 104 -15.26 -3.34 6.26
CA PHE A 104 -16.08 -2.14 6.12
C PHE A 104 -17.58 -2.44 5.95
N SER A 105 -17.99 -3.70 6.08
CA SER A 105 -19.38 -4.15 6.13
C SER A 105 -20.05 -3.88 7.47
#